data_AF-A0A2V4RJ00-F1
#
_entry.id   AF-A0A2V4RJ00-F1
#
_cell.length_a   1.000
_cell.length_b   1.000
_cell.length_c   1.000
_cell.angle_alpha   90.00
_cell.angle_beta   90.00
_cell.angle_gamma   90.00
#
_symmetry.space_group_name_H-M   'P 1'
#
loop_
_entity.id
_entity.type
_entity.pdbx_description
1 polymer ?
#
loop_
_entity_poly.entity_id
_entity_poly.type
_entity_poly.pdbx_seq_one_letter_code
_entity_poly.pdbx_strand_id
1 'polypeptide(L)'
;MGLKPVWGLSEEPVMCFSKKGTAKSVAERSLTQHYFVTIGAGSNVPQKFKGRILELVRATGKYGETAAFVRNSVLKERLSQWPFAIVTSETYDVIGHPDILSDVGLPDKKIITNAYDSVYRDEERIHLFWEKIKDFPVKRRTDVIAPPGFYDDGKVEYSSTFYPRLKFTSSEGKRVYKLSCQVERSPELKKAAKLANRERNDGKLVCEACGFSDESAGMFDAHHISPVACGQRDSTVDDLSVLCPTCHRWAHVKGDDALAPLPISLLRQIRGTQK
;
A
#
# COMPACT_ATOMS: atom_id res chain seq x y z
N MET A 1 -9.45 -8.07 -23.86
CA MET A 1 -9.23 -6.63 -23.56
C MET A 1 -10.56 -5.90 -23.67
N GLY A 2 -10.74 -4.74 -23.06
CA GLY A 2 -11.93 -3.90 -23.24
C GLY A 2 -11.58 -2.45 -23.54
N LEU A 3 -12.58 -1.62 -23.79
CA LEU A 3 -12.42 -0.19 -24.04
C LEU A 3 -13.50 0.59 -23.29
N LYS A 4 -13.12 1.69 -22.64
CA LYS A 4 -14.06 2.57 -21.94
C LYS A 4 -13.80 4.04 -22.27
N PRO A 5 -14.80 4.75 -22.81
CA PRO A 5 -14.82 6.21 -22.84
C PRO A 5 -14.77 6.81 -21.44
N VAL A 6 -13.88 7.76 -21.23
CA VAL A 6 -13.73 8.49 -19.97
C VAL A 6 -13.57 9.97 -20.23
N TRP A 7 -13.79 10.76 -19.17
CA TRP A 7 -13.59 12.20 -19.21
C TRP A 7 -12.09 12.59 -19.20
N GLY A 8 -11.25 11.82 -18.51
CA GLY A 8 -9.83 12.11 -18.35
C GLY A 8 -9.11 10.98 -17.60
N LEU A 9 -7.92 11.28 -17.11
CA LEU A 9 -7.10 10.34 -16.33
C LEU A 9 -7.73 9.99 -14.98
N SER A 10 -7.45 8.79 -14.49
CA SER A 10 -7.95 8.31 -13.19
C SER A 10 -7.28 9.07 -12.05
N GLU A 11 -8.05 9.64 -11.13
CA GLU A 11 -7.52 10.31 -9.93
C GLU A 11 -7.52 9.37 -8.71
N GLU A 12 -8.39 8.37 -8.73
CA GLU A 12 -8.55 7.35 -7.69
C GLU A 12 -8.73 5.97 -8.35
N PRO A 13 -8.52 4.87 -7.62
CA PRO A 13 -8.51 3.50 -8.16
C PRO A 13 -9.92 2.97 -8.45
N VAL A 14 -10.74 3.75 -9.14
CA VAL A 14 -12.14 3.47 -9.41
C VAL A 14 -12.49 3.78 -10.86
N MET A 15 -13.46 3.04 -11.38
CA MET A 15 -14.04 3.34 -12.68
C MET A 15 -15.57 3.36 -12.55
N CYS A 16 -16.18 4.50 -12.87
CA CYS A 16 -17.57 4.79 -12.53
C CYS A 16 -18.55 4.46 -13.68
N PHE A 17 -19.80 4.20 -13.31
CA PHE A 17 -20.92 3.81 -14.16
C PHE A 17 -22.23 4.39 -13.61
N SER A 18 -23.19 4.64 -14.49
CA SER A 18 -24.49 5.21 -14.10
C SER A 18 -25.44 4.15 -13.52
N LYS A 19 -25.29 2.88 -13.93
CA LYS A 19 -26.14 1.76 -13.48
C LYS A 19 -25.36 0.71 -12.72
N LYS A 20 -25.94 0.21 -11.61
CA LYS A 20 -25.42 -0.93 -10.83
C LYS A 20 -25.19 -2.17 -11.69
N GLY A 21 -26.14 -2.47 -12.59
CA GLY A 21 -26.04 -3.60 -13.50
C GLY A 21 -24.84 -3.51 -14.43
N THR A 22 -24.49 -2.30 -14.89
CA THR A 22 -23.30 -2.11 -15.72
C THR A 22 -22.02 -2.35 -14.93
N ALA A 23 -21.90 -1.77 -13.72
CA ALA A 23 -20.75 -2.01 -12.85
C ALA A 23 -20.58 -3.50 -12.53
N LYS A 24 -21.70 -4.20 -12.22
CA LYS A 24 -21.70 -5.65 -12.01
C LYS A 24 -21.19 -6.41 -13.23
N SER A 25 -21.70 -6.10 -14.42
CA SER A 25 -21.30 -6.78 -15.65
C SER A 25 -19.81 -6.60 -15.95
N VAL A 26 -19.26 -5.40 -15.68
CA VAL A 26 -17.83 -5.16 -15.84
C VAL A 26 -17.00 -5.93 -14.82
N ALA A 27 -17.45 -6.00 -13.56
CA ALA A 27 -16.82 -6.81 -12.52
C ALA A 27 -16.83 -8.31 -12.87
N GLU A 28 -17.94 -8.84 -13.36
CA GLU A 28 -18.05 -10.23 -13.84
C GLU A 28 -17.06 -10.50 -14.98
N ARG A 29 -17.01 -9.63 -15.97
CA ARG A 29 -16.06 -9.77 -17.10
C ARG A 29 -14.60 -9.55 -16.70
N SER A 30 -14.32 -8.91 -15.58
CA SER A 30 -12.95 -8.68 -15.12
C SER A 30 -12.22 -9.98 -14.76
N LEU A 31 -12.95 -11.03 -14.36
CA LEU A 31 -12.36 -12.31 -13.95
C LEU A 31 -11.66 -13.04 -15.09
N THR A 32 -12.13 -12.86 -16.33
CA THR A 32 -11.53 -13.46 -17.52
C THR A 32 -10.81 -12.42 -18.38
N GLN A 33 -11.29 -11.18 -18.38
CA GLN A 33 -10.76 -10.08 -19.17
C GLN A 33 -10.41 -8.87 -18.30
N HIS A 34 -9.38 -9.05 -17.47
CA HIS A 34 -8.91 -8.11 -16.45
C HIS A 34 -8.67 -6.69 -16.95
N TYR A 35 -8.15 -6.53 -18.17
CA TYR A 35 -7.72 -5.23 -18.66
C TYR A 35 -8.73 -4.57 -19.61
N PHE A 36 -8.80 -3.25 -19.53
CA PHE A 36 -9.41 -2.39 -20.52
C PHE A 36 -8.63 -1.08 -20.69
N VAL A 37 -8.75 -0.48 -21.87
CA VAL A 37 -8.12 0.79 -22.22
C VAL A 37 -9.12 1.92 -22.06
N THR A 38 -8.69 3.08 -21.59
CA THR A 38 -9.50 4.29 -21.50
C THR A 38 -9.22 5.25 -22.65
N ILE A 39 -10.27 5.87 -23.18
CA ILE A 39 -10.16 6.85 -24.27
C ILE A 39 -10.92 8.11 -23.86
N GLY A 40 -10.31 9.28 -24.05
CA GLY A 40 -10.98 10.55 -23.79
C GLY A 40 -12.11 10.78 -24.79
N ALA A 41 -13.37 10.58 -24.38
CA ALA A 41 -14.53 10.72 -25.24
C ALA A 41 -15.79 11.15 -24.44
N GLY A 42 -16.59 12.04 -25.03
CA GLY A 42 -17.72 12.71 -24.38
C GLY A 42 -17.81 14.20 -24.73
N SER A 43 -18.93 14.83 -24.39
CA SER A 43 -19.19 16.25 -24.68
C SER A 43 -18.25 17.20 -23.91
N ASN A 44 -17.90 16.84 -22.66
CA ASN A 44 -17.16 17.70 -21.74
C ASN A 44 -15.69 17.32 -21.57
N VAL A 45 -15.16 16.42 -22.41
CA VAL A 45 -13.76 15.97 -22.33
C VAL A 45 -12.81 17.14 -22.61
N PRO A 46 -11.75 17.35 -21.80
CA PRO A 46 -10.74 18.35 -22.09
C PRO A 46 -10.12 18.14 -23.46
N GLN A 47 -9.90 19.21 -24.22
CA GLN A 47 -9.42 19.13 -25.61
C GLN A 47 -8.11 18.32 -25.73
N LYS A 48 -7.23 18.38 -24.72
CA LYS A 48 -5.98 17.62 -24.66
C LYS A 48 -6.15 16.09 -24.58
N PHE A 49 -7.34 15.58 -24.24
CA PHE A 49 -7.63 14.16 -24.12
C PHE A 49 -8.62 13.65 -25.17
N LYS A 50 -9.30 14.55 -25.87
CA LYS A 50 -10.37 14.21 -26.80
C LYS A 50 -9.85 13.36 -27.96
N GLY A 51 -10.35 12.14 -28.07
CA GLY A 51 -9.94 11.16 -29.10
C GLY A 51 -8.61 10.48 -28.81
N ARG A 52 -8.06 10.60 -27.61
CA ARG A 52 -6.76 10.04 -27.25
C ARG A 52 -6.89 8.85 -26.31
N ILE A 53 -5.99 7.89 -26.48
CA ILE A 53 -5.81 6.76 -25.56
C ILE A 53 -5.12 7.29 -24.31
N LEU A 54 -5.69 7.04 -23.14
CA LEU A 54 -5.19 7.63 -21.89
C LEU A 54 -4.50 6.59 -21.01
N GLU A 55 -5.22 5.54 -20.62
CA GLU A 55 -4.74 4.59 -19.63
C GLU A 55 -5.06 3.14 -20.01
N LEU A 56 -4.21 2.22 -19.58
CA LEU A 56 -4.52 0.80 -19.48
C LEU A 56 -4.85 0.49 -18.01
N VAL A 57 -6.02 -0.07 -17.76
CA VAL A 57 -6.59 -0.24 -16.43
C VAL A 57 -6.89 -1.71 -16.18
N ARG A 58 -6.45 -2.22 -15.03
CA ARG A 58 -6.80 -3.55 -14.53
C ARG A 58 -8.04 -3.46 -13.64
N ALA A 59 -9.16 -3.97 -14.13
CA ALA A 59 -10.41 -4.14 -13.39
C ALA A 59 -10.30 -5.27 -12.35
N THR A 60 -11.13 -5.18 -11.31
CA THR A 60 -11.30 -6.23 -10.29
C THR A 60 -12.76 -6.67 -10.22
N GLY A 61 -13.02 -7.78 -9.51
CA GLY A 61 -14.37 -8.25 -9.22
C GLY A 61 -15.13 -7.39 -8.19
N LYS A 62 -14.48 -6.40 -7.57
CA LYS A 62 -15.08 -5.56 -6.53
C LYS A 62 -15.80 -4.37 -7.15
N TYR A 63 -17.11 -4.29 -6.92
CA TYR A 63 -17.95 -3.19 -7.41
C TYR A 63 -18.93 -2.72 -6.34
N GLY A 64 -19.49 -1.53 -6.50
CA GLY A 64 -20.22 -0.91 -5.40
C GLY A 64 -20.64 0.52 -5.65
N GLU A 65 -21.01 1.21 -4.57
CA GLU A 65 -21.30 2.65 -4.63
C GLU A 65 -20.01 3.43 -4.85
N THR A 66 -20.00 4.35 -5.81
CA THR A 66 -18.85 5.24 -6.06
C THR A 66 -18.46 6.00 -4.80
N ALA A 67 -19.46 6.46 -4.04
CA ALA A 67 -19.27 7.15 -2.77
C ALA A 67 -18.57 6.31 -1.69
N ALA A 68 -18.59 4.98 -1.81
CA ALA A 68 -17.91 4.07 -0.90
C ALA A 68 -16.42 3.91 -1.23
N PHE A 69 -16.03 4.18 -2.48
CA PHE A 69 -14.71 3.89 -3.00
C PHE A 69 -13.86 5.16 -3.19
N VAL A 70 -14.51 6.30 -3.42
CA VAL A 70 -13.87 7.61 -3.60
C VAL A 70 -13.68 8.30 -2.25
N ARG A 71 -12.43 8.68 -1.95
CA ARG A 71 -12.04 9.32 -0.68
C ARG A 71 -12.04 10.83 -0.76
N ASN A 72 -11.56 11.39 -1.86
CA ASN A 72 -11.47 12.82 -2.07
C ASN A 72 -12.89 13.41 -2.17
N SER A 73 -13.21 14.36 -1.28
CA SER A 73 -14.55 14.96 -1.19
C SER A 73 -14.95 15.71 -2.46
N VAL A 74 -14.03 16.44 -3.08
CA VAL A 74 -14.26 17.17 -4.34
C VAL A 74 -14.50 16.20 -5.49
N LEU A 75 -13.69 15.16 -5.58
CA LEU A 75 -13.86 14.12 -6.60
C LEU A 75 -15.18 13.36 -6.41
N LYS A 76 -15.55 13.07 -5.17
CA LYS A 76 -16.81 12.41 -4.82
C LYS A 76 -18.03 13.20 -5.25
N GLU A 77 -18.01 14.51 -5.06
CA GLU A 77 -19.07 15.40 -5.56
C GLU A 77 -19.15 15.36 -7.09
N ARG A 78 -18.01 15.46 -7.78
CA ARG A 78 -17.93 15.39 -9.25
C ARG A 78 -18.42 14.06 -9.84
N LEU A 79 -18.15 12.96 -9.14
CA LEU A 79 -18.51 11.61 -9.56
C LEU A 79 -19.91 11.17 -9.12
N SER A 80 -20.64 12.02 -8.38
CA SER A 80 -21.98 11.70 -7.86
C SER A 80 -22.99 11.30 -8.97
N GLN A 81 -22.81 11.83 -10.18
CA GLN A 81 -23.62 11.48 -11.36
C GLN A 81 -23.43 10.04 -11.86
N TRP A 82 -22.35 9.36 -11.45
CA TRP A 82 -22.13 7.93 -11.69
C TRP A 82 -22.09 7.20 -10.34
N PRO A 83 -23.25 6.81 -9.79
CA PRO A 83 -23.35 6.33 -8.41
C PRO A 83 -22.72 4.95 -8.17
N PHE A 84 -22.32 4.24 -9.23
CA PHE A 84 -21.70 2.92 -9.10
C PHE A 84 -20.30 2.90 -9.69
N ALA A 85 -19.41 2.11 -9.12
CA ALA A 85 -18.05 1.94 -9.63
C ALA A 85 -17.57 0.50 -9.47
N ILE A 86 -16.54 0.15 -10.23
CA ILE A 86 -15.63 -0.95 -9.92
C ILE A 86 -14.36 -0.38 -9.29
N VAL A 87 -13.64 -1.22 -8.55
CA VAL A 87 -12.27 -0.92 -8.16
C VAL A 87 -11.28 -1.45 -9.17
N THR A 88 -10.22 -0.67 -9.37
CA THR A 88 -9.11 -0.98 -10.27
C THR A 88 -7.87 -1.26 -9.44
N SER A 89 -7.17 -2.35 -9.72
CA SER A 89 -5.97 -2.74 -8.96
C SER A 89 -4.69 -2.11 -9.51
N GLU A 90 -4.65 -1.85 -10.81
CA GLU A 90 -3.49 -1.28 -11.49
C GLU A 90 -3.94 -0.30 -12.58
N THR A 91 -3.22 0.81 -12.69
CA THR A 91 -3.41 1.82 -13.74
C THR A 91 -2.06 2.11 -14.38
N TYR A 92 -2.03 2.16 -15.70
CA TYR A 92 -0.85 2.49 -16.48
C TYR A 92 -1.18 3.66 -17.41
N ASP A 93 -0.36 4.69 -17.38
CA ASP A 93 -0.41 5.80 -18.33
C ASP A 93 0.12 5.33 -19.69
N VAL A 94 -0.62 5.62 -20.76
CA VAL A 94 -0.16 5.37 -22.13
C VAL A 94 0.65 6.57 -22.59
N ILE A 95 1.96 6.38 -22.76
CA ILE A 95 2.89 7.48 -22.96
C ILE A 95 2.54 8.27 -24.24
N GLY A 96 2.46 9.59 -24.11
CA GLY A 96 2.17 10.51 -25.21
C GLY A 96 0.68 10.66 -25.56
N HIS A 97 -0.20 9.87 -24.93
CA HIS A 97 -1.65 9.88 -25.16
C HIS A 97 -2.03 9.91 -26.65
N PRO A 98 -1.72 8.84 -27.42
CA PRO A 98 -1.85 8.84 -28.87
C PRO A 98 -3.31 9.00 -29.32
N ASP A 99 -3.50 9.77 -30.39
CA ASP A 99 -4.80 10.00 -31.01
C ASP A 99 -5.23 8.78 -31.85
N ILE A 100 -6.49 8.38 -31.68
CA ILE A 100 -7.00 7.13 -32.27
C ILE A 100 -7.09 7.17 -33.81
N LEU A 101 -7.15 8.36 -34.41
CA LEU A 101 -7.22 8.48 -35.87
C LEU A 101 -5.81 8.65 -36.45
N SER A 102 -5.06 9.63 -35.93
CA SER A 102 -3.79 10.04 -36.53
C SER A 102 -2.62 9.14 -36.14
N ASP A 103 -2.52 8.72 -34.87
CA ASP A 103 -1.39 7.91 -34.40
C ASP A 103 -1.68 6.40 -34.50
N VAL A 104 -2.90 5.97 -34.18
CA VAL A 104 -3.32 4.55 -34.23
C VAL A 104 -3.79 4.12 -35.63
N GLY A 105 -4.20 5.09 -36.47
CA GLY A 105 -4.68 4.83 -37.82
C GLY A 105 -6.02 4.09 -37.85
N LEU A 106 -6.97 4.43 -36.97
CA LEU A 106 -8.34 3.95 -37.10
C LEU A 106 -9.07 4.73 -38.20
N PRO A 107 -9.96 4.07 -38.97
CA PRO A 107 -10.66 4.71 -40.09
C PRO A 107 -11.69 5.75 -39.63
N ASP A 108 -12.24 5.59 -38.43
CA ASP A 108 -13.24 6.48 -37.86
C ASP A 108 -13.29 6.37 -36.32
N LYS A 109 -14.13 7.21 -35.69
CA LYS A 109 -14.36 7.21 -34.23
C LYS A 109 -15.50 6.26 -33.81
N LYS A 110 -15.94 5.32 -34.66
CA LYS A 110 -17.06 4.42 -34.32
C LYS A 110 -16.77 3.56 -33.10
N ILE A 111 -15.50 3.26 -32.82
CA ILE A 111 -15.09 2.46 -31.65
C ILE A 111 -15.48 3.09 -30.30
N ILE A 112 -15.64 4.43 -30.25
CA ILE A 112 -16.12 5.17 -29.08
C ILE A 112 -17.58 5.62 -29.23
N THR A 113 -18.21 5.37 -30.38
CA THR A 113 -19.59 5.77 -30.64
C THR A 113 -20.51 4.75 -29.97
N ASN A 114 -21.39 5.17 -29.05
CA ASN A 114 -22.31 4.35 -28.23
C ASN A 114 -21.73 3.71 -26.96
N ALA A 115 -20.45 3.91 -26.65
CA ALA A 115 -19.83 3.37 -25.43
C ALA A 115 -19.97 4.32 -24.21
N TYR A 116 -21.15 4.91 -23.99
CA TYR A 116 -21.26 6.04 -23.05
C TYR A 116 -21.18 5.67 -21.56
N ASP A 117 -21.47 4.42 -21.19
CA ASP A 117 -21.53 4.02 -19.79
C ASP A 117 -21.20 2.53 -19.55
N SER A 118 -20.32 1.93 -20.37
CA SER A 118 -19.90 0.53 -20.18
C SER A 118 -18.46 0.32 -20.65
N VAL A 119 -17.92 -0.89 -20.42
CA VAL A 119 -16.67 -1.32 -21.05
C VAL A 119 -17.02 -2.15 -22.28
N TYR A 120 -16.76 -1.60 -23.46
CA TYR A 120 -16.98 -2.26 -24.74
C TYR A 120 -15.96 -3.38 -24.93
N ARG A 121 -16.44 -4.56 -25.33
CA ARG A 121 -15.65 -5.80 -25.42
C ARG A 121 -15.99 -6.63 -26.67
N ASP A 122 -16.61 -6.02 -27.68
CA ASP A 122 -16.91 -6.66 -28.97
C ASP A 122 -15.65 -7.25 -29.61
N GLU A 123 -15.68 -8.55 -29.87
CA GLU A 123 -14.47 -9.35 -30.02
C GLU A 123 -13.67 -8.94 -31.27
N GLU A 124 -14.29 -8.73 -32.43
CA GLU A 124 -13.54 -8.42 -33.66
C GLU A 124 -12.94 -7.00 -33.64
N ARG A 125 -13.74 -5.98 -33.29
CA ARG A 125 -13.28 -4.58 -33.31
C ARG A 125 -12.27 -4.30 -32.21
N ILE A 126 -12.47 -4.86 -31.02
CA ILE A 126 -11.51 -4.71 -29.92
C ILE A 126 -10.22 -5.48 -30.21
N HIS A 127 -10.29 -6.64 -30.86
CA HIS A 127 -9.10 -7.36 -31.28
C HIS A 127 -8.29 -6.55 -32.30
N LEU A 128 -8.93 -6.01 -33.35
CA LEU A 128 -8.25 -5.17 -34.33
C LEU A 128 -7.65 -3.90 -33.69
N PHE A 129 -8.36 -3.29 -32.76
CA PHE A 129 -7.84 -2.16 -32.00
C PHE A 129 -6.63 -2.55 -31.15
N TRP A 130 -6.71 -3.67 -30.43
CA TRP A 130 -5.63 -4.17 -29.60
C TRP A 130 -4.36 -4.46 -30.41
N GLU A 131 -4.47 -5.10 -31.57
CA GLU A 131 -3.34 -5.37 -32.44
C GLU A 131 -2.58 -4.10 -32.86
N LYS A 132 -3.27 -2.96 -32.94
CA LYS A 132 -2.66 -1.66 -33.28
C LYS A 132 -1.97 -0.97 -32.10
N ILE A 133 -2.31 -1.31 -30.85
CA ILE A 133 -1.87 -0.57 -29.65
C ILE A 133 -1.06 -1.40 -28.67
N LYS A 134 -0.96 -2.73 -28.87
CA LYS A 134 -0.31 -3.65 -27.92
C LYS A 134 1.16 -3.33 -27.63
N ASP A 135 1.84 -2.68 -28.58
CA ASP A 135 3.26 -2.31 -28.48
C ASP A 135 3.47 -0.85 -28.02
N PHE A 136 2.40 -0.13 -27.67
CA PHE A 136 2.52 1.24 -27.21
C PHE A 136 3.16 1.28 -25.81
N PRO A 137 4.11 2.20 -25.57
CA PRO A 137 4.77 2.29 -24.28
C PRO A 137 3.80 2.72 -23.19
N VAL A 138 3.82 1.99 -22.08
CA VAL A 138 3.01 2.30 -20.89
C VAL A 138 3.89 2.48 -19.66
N LYS A 139 3.46 3.35 -18.74
CA LYS A 139 4.13 3.57 -17.46
C LYS A 139 3.15 3.35 -16.32
N ARG A 140 3.49 2.48 -15.37
CA ARG A 140 2.67 2.25 -14.17
C ARG A 140 2.49 3.56 -13.40
N ARG A 141 1.24 3.88 -13.09
CA ARG A 141 0.87 4.99 -12.21
C ARG A 141 0.89 4.54 -10.76
N THR A 142 1.85 5.07 -10.01
CA THR A 142 2.03 4.78 -8.57
C THR A 142 1.24 5.72 -7.67
N ASP A 143 0.60 6.73 -8.24
CA ASP A 143 -0.27 7.69 -7.56
C ASP A 143 -1.74 7.23 -7.50
N VAL A 144 -2.13 6.30 -8.38
CA VAL A 144 -3.45 5.63 -8.34
C VAL A 144 -3.27 4.24 -7.74
N ILE A 145 -3.41 4.16 -6.42
CA ILE A 145 -3.24 2.92 -5.67
C ILE A 145 -4.59 2.49 -5.12
N ALA A 146 -4.88 1.19 -5.17
CA ALA A 146 -6.01 0.60 -4.48
C ALA A 146 -6.03 0.98 -2.98
N PRO A 147 -7.21 1.02 -2.33
CA PRO A 147 -7.34 1.29 -0.90
C PRO A 147 -6.38 0.44 -0.03
N PRO A 148 -5.78 0.94 1.08
CA PRO A 148 -4.92 0.13 1.96
C PRO A 148 -5.58 -1.13 2.50
N GLY A 149 -5.00 -2.30 2.28
CA GLY A 149 -5.65 -3.58 2.66
C GLY A 149 -6.77 -4.02 1.71
N PHE A 150 -6.94 -3.34 0.57
CA PHE A 150 -7.69 -3.88 -0.55
C PHE A 150 -7.05 -5.20 -1.00
N TYR A 151 -7.87 -6.24 -1.08
CA TYR A 151 -7.48 -7.54 -1.57
C TYR A 151 -8.50 -7.98 -2.63
N ASP A 152 -8.00 -8.27 -3.82
CA ASP A 152 -8.80 -8.86 -4.89
C ASP A 152 -8.67 -10.38 -4.81
N ASP A 153 -9.70 -11.04 -4.29
CA ASP A 153 -9.78 -12.50 -4.15
C ASP A 153 -10.28 -13.19 -5.43
N GLY A 154 -10.42 -12.45 -6.54
CA GLY A 154 -10.91 -12.97 -7.81
C GLY A 154 -12.40 -13.30 -7.81
N LYS A 155 -13.18 -12.75 -6.86
CA LYS A 155 -14.63 -12.94 -6.80
C LYS A 155 -15.38 -11.65 -7.11
N VAL A 156 -16.50 -11.81 -7.80
CA VAL A 156 -17.45 -10.71 -8.01
C VAL A 156 -18.19 -10.45 -6.71
N GLU A 157 -18.01 -9.25 -6.14
CA GLU A 157 -18.62 -8.89 -4.87
C GLU A 157 -19.07 -7.44 -4.87
N TYR A 158 -20.29 -7.22 -4.37
CA TYR A 158 -20.83 -5.89 -4.14
C TYR A 158 -20.36 -5.37 -2.77
N SER A 159 -19.74 -4.20 -2.75
CA SER A 159 -19.31 -3.52 -1.52
C SER A 159 -19.96 -2.14 -1.42
N SER A 160 -20.62 -1.89 -0.29
CA SER A 160 -21.16 -0.56 0.07
C SER A 160 -20.18 0.26 0.92
N THR A 161 -19.10 -0.36 1.42
CA THR A 161 -18.00 0.28 2.18
C THR A 161 -16.74 -0.59 2.14
N PHE A 162 -15.55 0.01 1.94
CA PHE A 162 -14.28 -0.74 2.05
C PHE A 162 -13.85 -1.06 3.48
N TYR A 163 -14.26 -0.24 4.46
CA TYR A 163 -13.91 -0.41 5.86
C TYR A 163 -15.13 -0.15 6.73
N PRO A 164 -15.18 -0.73 7.94
CA PRO A 164 -16.06 -0.23 8.98
C PRO A 164 -15.82 1.27 9.13
N ARG A 165 -16.86 2.09 9.02
CA ARG A 165 -16.74 3.53 9.26
C ARG A 165 -16.49 3.76 10.75
N LEU A 166 -15.22 3.75 11.16
CA LEU A 166 -14.83 4.31 12.44
C LEU A 166 -14.91 5.84 12.30
N LYS A 167 -15.69 6.50 13.16
CA LYS A 167 -15.95 7.96 13.09
C LYS A 167 -14.70 8.83 13.38
N PHE A 168 -13.55 8.22 13.64
CA PHE A 168 -12.33 8.94 13.94
C PHE A 168 -11.59 9.29 12.66
N THR A 169 -11.45 10.58 12.39
CA THR A 169 -10.58 11.10 11.32
C THR A 169 -9.55 12.02 11.96
N SER A 170 -8.29 11.90 11.55
CA SER A 170 -7.17 12.74 11.96
C SER A 170 -6.19 12.85 10.80
N SER A 171 -5.42 13.93 10.73
CA SER A 171 -4.31 14.02 9.78
C SER A 171 -3.30 12.90 10.08
N GLU A 172 -3.00 12.05 9.11
CA GLU A 172 -2.05 10.93 9.22
C GLU A 172 -0.66 11.39 9.70
N GLY A 173 -0.36 12.66 9.47
CA GLY A 173 0.81 13.38 9.94
C GLY A 173 1.39 14.23 8.82
N LYS A 174 2.53 14.87 9.10
CA LYS A 174 3.38 15.51 8.09
C LYS A 174 4.78 14.93 8.23
N ARG A 175 5.53 14.84 7.13
CA ARG A 175 6.94 14.45 7.19
C ARG A 175 7.70 15.51 7.99
N VAL A 176 8.19 15.14 9.18
CA VAL A 176 8.98 16.01 10.06
C VAL A 176 10.42 15.50 10.07
N TYR A 177 11.35 16.33 9.63
CA TYR A 177 12.77 16.08 9.81
C TYR A 177 13.13 16.50 11.23
N LYS A 178 13.70 15.57 12.01
CA LYS A 178 14.22 15.83 13.35
C LYS A 178 15.74 15.71 13.32
N LEU A 179 16.45 16.70 13.87
CA LEU A 179 17.86 16.57 14.21
C LEU A 179 18.00 15.44 15.24
N SER A 180 18.74 14.39 14.89
CA SER A 180 19.10 13.31 15.80
C SER A 180 20.51 13.56 16.29
N CYS A 181 20.68 13.75 17.61
CA CYS A 181 21.99 13.66 18.24
C CYS A 181 22.32 12.17 18.39
N GLN A 182 23.27 11.67 17.60
CA GLN A 182 23.78 10.31 17.77
C GLN A 182 24.76 10.32 18.94
N VAL A 183 24.41 9.65 20.03
CA VAL A 183 25.42 9.19 20.98
C VAL A 183 26.17 8.05 20.28
N GLU A 184 27.44 8.28 19.95
CA GLU A 184 28.29 7.29 19.30
C GLU A 184 28.48 6.10 20.24
N ARG A 185 27.95 4.94 19.85
CA ARG A 185 28.07 3.67 20.59
C ARG A 185 28.99 2.77 19.80
N SER A 186 29.93 2.09 20.45
CA SER A 186 30.72 1.04 19.80
C SER A 186 29.80 -0.10 19.35
N PRO A 187 29.64 -0.34 18.04
CA PRO A 187 28.88 -1.50 17.56
C PRO A 187 29.57 -2.83 17.90
N GLU A 188 30.87 -2.82 18.17
CA GLU A 188 31.68 -3.96 18.60
C GLU A 188 31.21 -4.47 19.96
N LEU A 189 30.96 -3.56 20.93
CA LEU A 189 30.54 -3.93 22.27
C LEU A 189 29.19 -4.66 22.27
N LYS A 190 28.22 -4.16 21.48
CA LYS A 190 26.92 -4.82 21.28
C LYS A 190 27.08 -6.21 20.66
N LYS A 191 27.96 -6.35 19.66
CA LYS A 191 28.23 -7.63 19.00
C LYS A 191 28.89 -8.62 19.96
N ALA A 192 29.88 -8.18 20.72
CA ALA A 192 30.60 -8.98 21.70
C ALA A 192 29.67 -9.50 22.80
N ALA A 193 28.79 -8.66 23.35
CA ALA A 193 27.81 -9.08 24.35
C ALA A 193 26.85 -10.16 23.84
N LYS A 194 26.38 -10.03 22.59
CA LYS A 194 25.56 -11.06 21.95
C LYS A 194 26.35 -12.33 21.67
N LEU A 195 27.59 -12.23 21.23
CA LEU A 195 28.42 -13.41 20.97
C LEU A 195 28.69 -14.18 22.27
N ALA A 196 29.09 -13.49 23.34
CA ALA A 196 29.30 -14.10 24.66
C ALA A 196 28.02 -14.74 25.20
N ASN A 197 26.86 -14.10 25.04
CA ASN A 197 25.58 -14.71 25.38
C ASN A 197 25.33 -15.98 24.55
N ARG A 198 25.60 -15.95 23.23
CA ARG A 198 25.44 -17.11 22.35
C ARG A 198 26.33 -18.29 22.74
N GLU A 199 27.59 -18.03 23.01
CA GLU A 199 28.58 -19.03 23.41
C GLU A 199 28.20 -19.71 24.74
N ARG A 200 27.64 -18.94 25.67
CA ARG A 200 27.16 -19.45 26.97
C ARG A 200 25.86 -20.25 26.90
N ASN A 201 25.14 -20.22 25.77
CA ASN A 201 23.82 -20.81 25.61
C ASN A 201 23.75 -21.75 24.38
N ASP A 202 24.77 -22.59 24.21
CA ASP A 202 24.82 -23.66 23.20
C ASP A 202 24.53 -23.18 21.76
N GLY A 203 25.04 -21.99 21.41
CA GLY A 203 24.89 -21.44 20.06
C GLY A 203 23.61 -20.64 19.81
N LYS A 204 22.72 -20.51 20.80
CA LYS A 204 21.49 -19.70 20.74
C LYS A 204 21.62 -18.43 21.56
N LEU A 205 20.92 -17.38 21.17
CA LEU A 205 20.79 -16.21 22.02
C LEU A 205 19.64 -16.42 23.00
N VAL A 206 19.84 -16.01 24.25
CA VAL A 206 18.85 -16.16 25.31
C VAL A 206 18.65 -14.83 26.01
N CYS A 207 17.39 -14.43 26.13
CA CYS A 207 16.99 -13.26 26.90
C CYS A 207 17.32 -13.50 28.36
N GLU A 208 18.22 -12.70 28.89
CA GLU A 208 18.69 -12.81 30.27
C GLU A 208 17.60 -12.40 31.27
N ALA A 209 16.47 -11.82 30.84
CA ALA A 209 15.34 -11.54 31.71
C ALA A 209 14.29 -12.67 31.75
N CYS A 210 13.84 -13.16 30.59
CA CYS A 210 12.70 -14.09 30.50
C CYS A 210 13.03 -15.49 30.00
N GLY A 211 14.28 -15.76 29.59
CA GLY A 211 14.69 -17.05 29.06
C GLY A 211 14.23 -17.35 27.62
N PHE A 212 13.52 -16.42 26.97
CA PHE A 212 13.20 -16.55 25.53
C PHE A 212 14.48 -16.74 24.73
N SER A 213 14.52 -17.75 23.87
CA SER A 213 15.70 -18.09 23.07
C SER A 213 15.36 -18.13 21.58
N ASP A 214 16.30 -17.68 20.74
CA ASP A 214 16.19 -17.69 19.28
C ASP A 214 17.60 -17.69 18.66
N GLU A 215 17.74 -18.19 17.43
CA GLU A 215 19.01 -18.22 16.71
C GLU A 215 19.30 -16.88 16.00
N SER A 216 18.26 -16.08 15.73
CA SER A 216 18.35 -14.79 15.06
C SER A 216 18.85 -13.70 16.00
N ALA A 217 20.03 -13.15 15.69
CA ALA A 217 20.58 -12.01 16.42
C ALA A 217 19.73 -10.74 16.33
N GLY A 218 18.85 -10.64 15.34
CA GLY A 218 17.89 -9.54 15.19
C GLY A 218 16.76 -9.56 16.23
N MET A 219 16.54 -10.69 16.88
CA MET A 219 15.53 -10.85 17.93
C MET A 219 16.01 -10.43 19.32
N PHE A 220 17.21 -9.86 19.44
CA PHE A 220 17.77 -9.46 20.72
C PHE A 220 18.45 -8.09 20.65
N ASP A 221 18.48 -7.39 21.77
CA ASP A 221 19.21 -6.16 21.98
C ASP A 221 20.22 -6.34 23.11
N ALA A 222 21.34 -5.60 23.02
CA ALA A 222 22.25 -5.46 24.14
C ALA A 222 21.84 -4.20 24.90
N HIS A 223 21.33 -4.41 26.11
CA HIS A 223 20.81 -3.39 27.00
C HIS A 223 21.91 -3.00 28.00
N HIS A 224 22.19 -1.72 28.16
CA HIS A 224 23.17 -1.29 29.16
C HIS A 224 22.51 -1.32 30.54
N ILE A 225 23.14 -1.99 31.50
CA ILE A 225 22.64 -2.08 32.87
C ILE A 225 22.66 -0.69 33.52
N SER A 226 23.74 0.06 33.32
CA SER A 226 23.78 1.50 33.61
C SER A 226 23.46 2.30 32.35
N PRO A 227 22.51 3.26 32.39
CA PRO A 227 22.13 4.04 31.21
C PRO A 227 23.32 4.78 30.58
N VAL A 228 23.31 4.88 29.25
CA VAL A 228 24.33 5.64 28.49
C VAL A 228 24.21 7.15 28.74
N ALA A 229 23.03 7.62 29.16
CA ALA A 229 22.80 9.03 29.49
C ALA A 229 23.62 9.55 30.68
N CYS A 230 24.23 8.66 31.47
CA CYS A 230 25.10 9.04 32.57
C CYS A 230 26.44 9.67 32.13
N GLY A 231 26.69 9.82 30.82
CA GLY A 231 27.88 10.47 30.26
C GLY A 231 28.88 9.49 29.66
N GLN A 232 30.00 10.02 29.17
CA GLN A 232 31.08 9.24 28.57
C GLN A 232 31.78 8.40 29.64
N ARG A 233 31.91 7.09 29.39
CA ARG A 233 32.66 6.15 30.20
C ARG A 233 33.09 4.96 29.35
N ASP A 234 34.10 4.25 29.82
CA ASP A 234 34.39 2.92 29.30
C ASP A 234 33.30 1.95 29.75
N SER A 235 32.95 1.00 28.88
CA SER A 235 32.00 -0.06 29.19
C SER A 235 32.51 -1.37 28.63
N THR A 236 32.33 -2.41 29.41
CA THR A 236 32.72 -3.79 29.12
C THR A 236 31.50 -4.60 28.74
N VAL A 237 31.70 -5.84 28.26
CA VAL A 237 30.59 -6.74 27.95
C VAL A 237 29.71 -7.00 29.19
N ASP A 238 30.31 -6.99 30.38
CA ASP A 238 29.60 -7.24 31.64
C ASP A 238 28.67 -6.08 32.04
N ASP A 239 28.85 -4.90 31.45
CA ASP A 239 27.95 -3.75 31.62
C ASP A 239 26.68 -3.84 30.75
N LEU A 240 26.56 -4.92 29.96
CA LEU A 240 25.43 -5.17 29.08
C LEU A 240 24.71 -6.46 29.45
N SER A 241 23.40 -6.45 29.22
CA SER A 241 22.53 -7.62 29.31
C SER A 241 21.83 -7.86 27.98
N VAL A 242 21.73 -9.12 27.56
CA VAL A 242 21.04 -9.48 26.31
C VAL A 242 19.55 -9.69 26.57
N LEU A 243 18.69 -8.87 25.94
CA LEU A 243 17.24 -8.90 26.14
C LEU A 243 16.47 -9.06 24.83
N CYS A 244 15.32 -9.72 24.86
CA CYS A 244 14.37 -9.71 23.74
C CYS A 244 13.67 -8.33 23.63
N PRO A 245 12.99 -8.00 22.49
CA PRO A 245 12.46 -6.66 22.26
C PRO A 245 11.38 -6.28 23.28
N THR A 246 10.63 -7.27 23.76
CA THR A 246 9.61 -7.09 24.78
C THR A 246 10.22 -6.76 26.14
N CYS A 247 11.18 -7.54 26.62
CA CYS A 247 11.85 -7.28 27.90
C CYS A 247 12.65 -5.98 27.88
N HIS A 248 13.34 -5.70 26.77
CA HIS A 248 14.07 -4.45 26.59
C HIS A 248 13.14 -3.24 26.70
N ARG A 249 12.00 -3.25 25.99
CA ARG A 249 10.99 -2.19 26.09
C ARG A 249 10.39 -2.10 27.49
N TRP A 250 10.14 -3.24 28.14
CA TRP A 250 9.55 -3.28 29.48
C TRP A 250 10.47 -2.64 30.53
N ALA A 251 11.77 -2.90 30.45
CA ALA A 251 12.77 -2.26 31.32
C ALA A 251 12.65 -0.73 31.27
N HIS A 252 12.55 -0.16 30.07
CA HIS A 252 12.40 1.29 29.91
C HIS A 252 10.99 1.83 30.24
N VAL A 253 9.93 1.07 30.01
CA VAL A 253 8.54 1.51 30.27
C VAL A 253 8.18 1.44 31.75
N LYS A 254 8.75 0.50 32.51
CA LYS A 254 8.48 0.31 33.94
C LYS A 254 9.58 0.81 34.86
N GLY A 255 10.67 1.32 34.32
CA GLY A 255 11.63 2.11 35.07
C GLY A 255 11.02 3.41 35.58
N ASP A 256 11.65 4.03 36.57
CA ASP A 256 11.15 5.26 37.19
C ASP A 256 11.11 6.42 36.17
N ASP A 257 12.05 6.43 35.22
CA ASP A 257 12.01 7.28 34.02
C ASP A 257 12.86 6.69 32.87
N ALA A 258 12.96 7.42 31.75
CA ALA A 258 13.72 6.99 30.56
C ALA A 258 15.23 6.84 30.82
N LEU A 259 15.75 7.47 31.87
CA LEU A 259 17.14 7.45 32.30
C LEU A 259 17.37 6.46 33.45
N ALA A 260 16.33 5.80 33.97
CA ALA A 260 16.41 4.82 35.04
C ALA A 260 15.58 3.58 34.68
N PRO A 261 16.05 2.73 33.73
CA PRO A 261 15.35 1.51 33.37
C PRO A 261 15.25 0.57 34.58
N LEU A 262 14.19 -0.24 34.61
CA LEU A 262 13.96 -1.24 35.63
C LEU A 262 15.16 -2.21 35.71
N PRO A 263 15.72 -2.47 36.90
CA PRO A 263 16.84 -3.41 37.05
C PRO A 263 16.51 -4.80 36.47
N ILE A 264 17.46 -5.41 35.77
CA ILE A 264 17.25 -6.72 35.13
C ILE A 264 16.92 -7.81 36.14
N SER A 265 17.44 -7.73 37.37
CA SER A 265 17.07 -8.63 38.46
C SER A 265 15.57 -8.56 38.79
N LEU A 266 15.00 -7.37 38.85
CA LEU A 266 13.57 -7.18 39.08
C LEU A 266 12.76 -7.56 37.85
N LEU A 267 13.25 -7.24 36.66
CA LEU A 267 12.63 -7.68 35.41
C LEU A 267 12.58 -9.21 35.33
N ARG A 268 13.63 -9.92 35.76
CA ARG A 268 13.63 -11.39 35.91
C ARG A 268 12.56 -11.87 36.87
N GLN A 269 12.33 -11.20 38.00
CA GLN A 269 11.25 -11.59 38.93
C GLN A 269 9.85 -11.42 38.30
N ILE A 270 9.67 -10.39 37.48
CA ILE A 270 8.38 -10.10 36.82
C ILE A 270 8.16 -10.96 35.58
N ARG A 271 9.23 -11.25 34.82
CA ARG A 271 9.19 -11.82 33.47
C ARG A 271 9.82 -13.20 33.33
N GLY A 272 10.79 -13.50 34.17
CA GLY A 272 11.49 -14.77 34.24
C GLY A 272 10.55 -15.78 34.87
N THR A 273 9.93 -16.58 34.00
CA THR A 273 9.09 -17.73 34.33
C THR A 273 8.36 -17.59 35.67
N GLN A 274 7.11 -17.11 35.62
CA GLN A 274 6.09 -17.81 36.38
C GLN A 274 6.21 -19.28 35.97
N LYS A 275 6.94 -20.08 36.76
CA LYS A 275 6.78 -21.52 36.73
C LYS A 275 5.48 -21.84 37.43
#